data_AF-E7QZH3-F1
#
_entry.id   AF-E7QZH3-F1
#
_cell.length_a   1.000
_cell.length_b   1.000
_cell.length_c   1.000
_cell.angle_alpha   90.00
_cell.angle_beta   90.00
_cell.angle_gamma   90.00
#
_symmetry.space_group_name_H-M   'P 1'
#
loop_
_entity.id
_entity.type
_entity.pdbx_description
1 polymer ?
#
loop_
_entity_poly.entity_id
_entity_poly.type
_entity_poly.pdbx_seq_one_letter_code
_entity_poly.pdbx_strand_id
1 'polypeptide(L)'
;MLQFNFDSDPSEHLLSGTIDARGVRRNISISSTIEQFFGTKMMVPGYGFMLNNELTDFDAVPGGPNQVQPNKRPLSSTSPTIVFRDGEPYMTVGSSGGKTIITTVAQVLLNVVEYGMSLQSAIAAPRIYADVDPSVYWEDGLPKGVRKKLRARGHTLNDEPTQLGNVQAIRVLDSGTYRGAADGRRNGAVYDGSE
;
A
#
# COMPACT_ATOMS: atom_id res chain seq x y z
N MET A 1 -8.07 18.65 -8.68
CA MET A 1 -6.80 18.02 -8.26
C MET A 1 -7.14 17.12 -7.09
N LEU A 2 -6.85 15.81 -7.18
CA LEU A 2 -7.00 14.92 -6.02
C LEU A 2 -5.73 14.89 -5.20
N GLN A 3 -5.82 15.29 -3.93
CA GLN A 3 -4.73 15.29 -2.95
C GLN A 3 -5.13 14.45 -1.74
N PHE A 4 -4.14 13.89 -1.03
CA PHE A 4 -4.31 13.11 0.19
C PHE A 4 -3.48 13.72 1.32
N ASN A 5 -3.98 13.64 2.55
CA ASN A 5 -3.41 14.30 3.74
C ASN A 5 -2.44 13.40 4.54
N PHE A 6 -1.55 14.02 5.31
CA PHE A 6 -0.48 13.39 6.10
C PHE A 6 -0.96 12.77 7.41
N ASP A 7 -0.36 11.64 7.82
CA ASP A 7 -0.47 11.08 9.17
C ASP A 7 0.93 10.59 9.62
N SER A 8 1.20 10.53 10.92
CA SER A 8 2.52 10.32 11.56
C SER A 8 3.22 8.95 11.34
N ASP A 9 2.96 8.29 10.21
CA ASP A 9 3.35 6.92 9.92
C ASP A 9 4.70 6.81 9.20
N PRO A 10 5.49 5.75 9.43
CA PRO A 10 6.80 5.61 8.82
C PRO A 10 6.80 5.27 7.35
N SER A 11 5.66 4.85 6.80
CA SER A 11 5.50 4.67 5.35
C SER A 11 4.18 5.27 4.90
N GLU A 12 4.28 6.15 3.91
CA GLU A 12 3.17 6.90 3.35
C GLU A 12 3.04 6.60 1.87
N HIS A 13 1.80 6.71 1.38
CA HIS A 13 1.49 6.61 -0.03
C HIS A 13 0.69 7.82 -0.48
N LEU A 14 1.24 8.58 -1.42
CA LEU A 14 0.66 9.79 -1.97
C LEU A 14 0.35 9.57 -3.44
N LEU A 15 -0.88 9.88 -3.82
CA LEU A 15 -1.35 9.79 -5.20
C LEU A 15 -1.89 11.13 -5.66
N SER A 16 -1.70 11.43 -6.95
CA SER A 16 -2.39 12.54 -7.59
C SER A 16 -2.82 12.16 -9.00
N GLY A 17 -4.00 12.64 -9.40
CA GLY A 17 -4.54 12.52 -10.74
C GLY A 17 -5.01 13.89 -11.21
N THR A 18 -4.59 14.28 -12.41
CA THR A 18 -5.02 15.53 -13.05
C THR A 18 -5.46 15.28 -14.49
N ILE A 19 -6.35 16.14 -14.98
CA ILE A 19 -6.72 16.24 -16.40
C ILE A 19 -6.47 17.71 -16.76
N ASP A 20 -5.66 17.97 -17.78
CA ASP A 20 -5.50 19.34 -18.27
C ASP A 20 -6.65 19.75 -19.21
N ALA A 21 -6.73 21.03 -19.56
CA ALA A 21 -7.80 21.58 -20.41
C ALA A 21 -7.88 20.95 -21.82
N ARG A 22 -6.85 20.20 -22.24
CA ARG A 22 -6.82 19.47 -23.52
C ARG A 22 -7.27 18.01 -23.35
N GLY A 23 -7.67 17.62 -22.15
CA GLY A 23 -8.06 16.24 -21.82
C GLY A 23 -6.88 15.33 -21.46
N VAL A 24 -5.64 15.85 -21.41
CA VAL A 24 -4.46 15.01 -21.13
C VAL A 24 -4.41 14.65 -19.65
N ARG A 25 -4.33 13.34 -19.36
CA ARG A 25 -4.26 12.80 -17.99
C ARG A 25 -2.82 12.72 -17.52
N ARG A 26 -2.58 13.12 -16.26
CA ARG A 26 -1.31 12.89 -15.57
C ARG A 26 -1.58 12.28 -14.21
N ASN A 27 -1.01 11.11 -13.97
CA ASN A 27 -1.11 10.38 -12.71
C ASN A 27 0.27 10.26 -12.07
N ILE A 28 0.32 10.44 -10.75
CA ILE A 28 1.50 10.32 -9.92
C ILE A 28 1.20 9.28 -8.84
N SER A 29 2.16 8.37 -8.62
CA SER A 29 2.15 7.41 -7.51
C SER A 29 3.48 7.49 -6.78
N ILE A 30 3.44 7.87 -5.50
CA ILE A 30 4.63 8.02 -4.66
C ILE A 30 4.43 7.19 -3.39
N SER A 31 5.41 6.35 -3.08
CA SER A 31 5.60 5.81 -1.73
C SER A 31 6.87 6.41 -1.14
N SER A 32 6.81 6.83 0.11
CA SER A 32 7.97 7.29 0.87
C SER A 32 7.99 6.58 2.22
N THR A 33 9.19 6.33 2.76
CA THR A 33 9.32 5.66 4.06
C THR A 33 10.62 6.01 4.79
N ILE A 34 10.62 5.81 6.10
CA ILE A 34 11.80 5.75 6.98
C ILE A 34 11.98 4.35 7.60
N GLU A 35 11.40 3.33 6.97
CA GLU A 35 11.22 1.93 7.39
C GLU A 35 10.24 1.77 8.57
N GLN A 36 10.74 1.73 9.80
CA GLN A 36 9.91 1.57 11.00
C GLN A 36 9.37 2.90 11.53
N PHE A 37 8.37 2.83 12.42
CA PHE A 37 7.83 3.99 13.13
C PHE A 37 8.96 4.78 13.79
N PHE A 38 9.11 6.05 13.40
CA PHE A 38 10.20 6.95 13.80
C PHE A 38 11.61 6.51 13.36
N GLY A 39 11.74 5.59 12.41
CA GLY A 39 12.99 5.09 11.85
C GLY A 39 13.91 4.51 12.93
N THR A 40 15.14 5.03 13.00
CA THR A 40 16.11 4.72 14.07
C THR A 40 15.72 5.25 15.45
N LYS A 41 14.67 6.09 15.54
CA LYS A 41 14.31 6.91 16.71
C LYS A 41 15.32 8.02 17.03
N MET A 42 16.32 8.23 16.17
CA MET A 42 17.27 9.33 16.29
C MET A 42 16.79 10.54 15.48
N MET A 43 16.78 11.70 16.13
CA MET A 43 16.56 12.99 15.50
C MET A 43 17.88 13.73 15.36
N VAL A 44 18.10 14.41 14.23
CA VAL A 44 19.30 15.23 14.04
C VAL A 44 19.23 16.46 14.97
N PRO A 45 20.20 16.64 15.90
CA PRO A 45 20.13 17.68 16.91
C PRO A 45 20.03 19.08 16.30
N GLY A 46 18.97 19.82 16.67
CA GLY A 46 18.73 21.18 16.20
C GLY A 46 18.05 21.31 14.83
N TYR A 47 17.77 20.20 14.13
CA TYR A 47 17.17 20.24 12.78
C TYR A 47 15.76 19.62 12.68
N GLY A 48 15.35 18.80 13.64
CA GLY A 48 13.96 18.36 13.74
C GLY A 48 13.54 17.22 12.80
N PHE A 49 14.45 16.60 12.04
CA PHE A 49 14.13 15.44 11.20
C PHE A 49 14.71 14.14 11.77
N MET A 50 13.94 13.05 11.62
CA MET A 50 14.30 11.70 12.03
C MET A 50 15.17 11.00 10.98
N LEU A 51 16.03 10.07 11.42
CA LEU A 51 16.84 9.22 10.54
C LEU A 51 16.17 7.87 10.30
N ASN A 52 16.12 7.42 9.05
CA ASN A 52 15.61 6.10 8.67
C ASN A 52 16.49 4.96 9.22
N ASN A 53 15.90 3.78 9.38
CA ASN A 53 16.61 2.52 9.62
C ASN A 53 16.52 1.56 8.42
N GLU A 54 16.48 2.08 7.19
CA GLU A 54 16.21 1.31 5.96
C GLU A 54 17.23 0.18 5.74
N LEU A 55 18.47 0.32 6.23
CA LEU A 55 19.49 -0.72 6.08
C LEU A 55 19.15 -2.02 6.83
N THR A 56 18.14 -2.01 7.71
CA THR A 56 17.61 -3.21 8.36
C THR A 56 16.82 -4.12 7.40
N ASP A 57 16.43 -3.63 6.23
CA ASP A 57 15.82 -4.45 5.16
C ASP A 57 16.84 -5.37 4.46
N PHE A 58 18.14 -5.21 4.68
CA PHE A 58 19.13 -6.19 4.24
C PHE A 58 19.03 -7.49 5.04
N ASP A 59 19.48 -8.59 4.43
CA ASP A 59 19.61 -9.87 5.12
C ASP A 59 20.63 -9.74 6.26
N ALA A 60 20.20 -10.05 7.48
CA ALA A 60 21.08 -10.04 8.65
C ALA A 60 22.22 -11.07 8.54
N VAL A 61 21.96 -12.19 7.85
CA VAL A 61 22.95 -13.23 7.54
C VAL A 61 23.46 -13.02 6.11
N PRO A 62 24.76 -12.73 5.91
CA PRO A 62 25.32 -12.51 4.57
C PRO A 62 25.33 -13.77 3.68
N GLY A 63 25.63 -13.56 2.40
CA GLY A 63 25.71 -14.62 1.38
C GLY A 63 24.52 -14.65 0.41
N GLY A 64 23.42 -13.98 0.74
CA GLY A 64 22.24 -13.85 -0.12
C GLY A 64 22.29 -12.69 -1.12
N PRO A 65 21.33 -12.64 -2.06
CA PRO A 65 21.22 -11.54 -3.02
C PRO A 65 20.90 -10.20 -2.34
N ASN A 66 20.34 -10.21 -1.13
CA ASN A 66 20.03 -9.02 -0.33
C ASN A 66 20.99 -8.88 0.87
N GLN A 67 22.21 -9.41 0.78
CA GLN A 67 23.26 -9.13 1.78
C GLN A 67 23.70 -7.65 1.76
N VAL A 68 24.17 -7.17 2.92
CA VAL A 68 24.78 -5.84 3.10
C VAL A 68 26.03 -5.71 2.22
N GLN A 69 26.13 -4.60 1.47
CA GLN A 69 27.32 -4.21 0.71
C GLN A 69 27.48 -2.68 0.66
N PRO A 70 28.71 -2.14 0.57
CA PRO A 70 28.93 -0.71 0.39
C PRO A 70 28.19 -0.16 -0.84
N ASN A 71 27.55 1.00 -0.71
CA ASN A 71 26.77 1.68 -1.76
C ASN A 71 25.62 0.87 -2.39
N LYS A 72 25.29 -0.31 -1.84
CA LYS A 72 24.12 -1.08 -2.25
C LYS A 72 22.88 -0.55 -1.55
N ARG A 73 21.74 -0.60 -2.24
CA ARG A 73 20.42 -0.29 -1.68
C ARG A 73 19.73 -1.58 -1.21
N PRO A 74 19.06 -1.58 -0.05
CA PRO A 74 18.31 -2.74 0.43
C PRO A 74 17.12 -3.05 -0.47
N LEU A 75 16.65 -4.30 -0.42
CA LEU A 75 15.42 -4.73 -1.06
C LEU A 75 14.23 -3.96 -0.46
N SER A 76 13.39 -3.35 -1.31
CA SER A 76 12.16 -2.69 -0.88
C SER A 76 10.93 -3.45 -1.38
N SER A 77 9.85 -3.43 -0.60
CA SER A 77 8.54 -3.96 -0.99
C SER A 77 7.58 -2.88 -1.50
N THR A 78 8.03 -1.61 -1.58
CA THR A 78 7.21 -0.51 -2.07
C THR A 78 6.72 -0.80 -3.49
N SER A 79 5.42 -0.63 -3.73
CA SER A 79 4.77 -1.00 -4.99
C SER A 79 3.85 0.11 -5.53
N PRO A 80 4.37 1.34 -5.76
CA PRO A 80 3.58 2.41 -6.38
C PRO A 80 3.21 1.99 -7.81
N THR A 81 1.92 1.86 -8.11
CA THR A 81 1.45 1.19 -9.32
C THR A 81 0.47 2.07 -10.10
N ILE A 82 0.70 2.21 -11.41
CA ILE A 82 -0.24 2.81 -12.36
C ILE A 82 -0.65 1.74 -13.37
N VAL A 83 -1.95 1.48 -13.45
CA VAL A 83 -2.57 0.53 -14.36
C VAL A 83 -3.07 1.29 -15.59
N PHE A 84 -2.74 0.77 -16.76
CA PHE A 84 -3.19 1.28 -18.04
C PHE A 84 -4.23 0.35 -18.66
N ARG A 85 -5.22 0.92 -19.36
CA ARG A 85 -6.18 0.21 -20.20
C ARG A 85 -6.25 0.94 -21.54
N ASP A 86 -6.02 0.20 -22.62
CA ASP A 86 -6.03 0.75 -23.99
C ASP A 86 -5.09 1.96 -24.17
N GLY A 87 -3.93 1.92 -23.50
CA GLY A 87 -2.92 2.99 -23.55
C GLY A 87 -3.18 4.18 -22.61
N GLU A 88 -4.34 4.22 -21.94
CA GLU A 88 -4.73 5.32 -21.05
C GLU A 88 -4.67 4.94 -19.57
N PRO A 89 -4.31 5.87 -18.66
CA PRO A 89 -4.34 5.62 -17.22
C PRO A 89 -5.75 5.22 -16.75
N TYR A 90 -5.87 4.04 -16.17
CA TYR A 90 -7.13 3.50 -15.66
C TYR A 90 -7.22 3.64 -14.14
N MET A 91 -6.15 3.29 -13.43
CA MET A 91 -6.12 3.28 -11.97
C MET A 91 -4.70 3.54 -11.47
N THR A 92 -4.58 4.30 -10.40
CA THR A 92 -3.35 4.45 -9.63
C THR A 92 -3.61 3.90 -8.24
N VAL A 93 -2.71 3.07 -7.73
CA VAL A 93 -2.86 2.41 -6.44
C VAL A 93 -1.50 2.23 -5.79
N GLY A 94 -1.48 2.34 -4.48
CA GLY A 94 -0.38 1.80 -3.70
C GLY A 94 -0.69 1.81 -2.22
N SER A 95 0.25 1.30 -1.44
CA SER A 95 0.05 1.06 -0.02
C SER A 95 1.33 1.24 0.79
N SER A 96 1.16 1.43 2.09
CA SER A 96 2.18 1.27 3.13
C SER A 96 2.13 -0.13 3.78
N GLY A 97 3.09 -0.48 4.63
CA GLY A 97 3.06 -1.74 5.41
C GLY A 97 4.16 -2.77 5.11
N GLY A 98 5.35 -2.31 4.72
CA GLY A 98 6.52 -3.18 4.52
C GLY A 98 6.24 -4.31 3.52
N LYS A 99 6.60 -5.55 3.88
CA LYS A 99 6.39 -6.73 3.03
C LYS A 99 4.93 -6.98 2.62
N THR A 100 3.97 -6.48 3.40
CA THR A 100 2.54 -6.66 3.09
C THR A 100 2.08 -5.85 1.88
N ILE A 101 2.84 -4.80 1.49
CA ILE A 101 2.47 -3.86 0.41
C ILE A 101 2.13 -4.60 -0.87
N ILE A 102 2.96 -5.56 -1.27
CA ILE A 102 2.81 -6.31 -2.52
C ILE A 102 1.45 -7.04 -2.54
N THR A 103 1.15 -7.77 -1.46
CA THR A 103 -0.09 -8.55 -1.37
C THR A 103 -1.33 -7.67 -1.19
N THR A 104 -1.18 -6.55 -0.50
CA THR A 104 -2.25 -5.54 -0.33
C THR A 104 -2.62 -4.90 -1.66
N VAL A 105 -1.63 -4.45 -2.45
CA VAL A 105 -1.87 -3.88 -3.79
C VAL A 105 -2.47 -4.92 -4.72
N ALA A 106 -1.94 -6.15 -4.71
CA ALA A 106 -2.47 -7.24 -5.53
C ALA A 106 -3.94 -7.56 -5.23
N GLN A 107 -4.33 -7.64 -3.94
CA GLN A 107 -5.73 -7.89 -3.56
C GLN A 107 -6.65 -6.75 -3.99
N VAL A 108 -6.25 -5.49 -3.85
CA VAL A 108 -7.07 -4.35 -4.32
C VAL A 108 -7.23 -4.37 -5.84
N LEU A 109 -6.16 -4.64 -6.58
CA LEU A 109 -6.23 -4.77 -8.04
C LEU A 109 -7.17 -5.91 -8.45
N LEU A 110 -7.06 -7.08 -7.80
CA LEU A 110 -7.95 -8.22 -8.05
C LEU A 110 -9.41 -7.84 -7.76
N ASN A 111 -9.68 -7.20 -6.62
CA ASN A 111 -11.02 -6.78 -6.24
C ASN A 111 -11.66 -5.81 -7.26
N VAL A 112 -10.88 -4.88 -7.82
CA VAL A 112 -11.38 -3.93 -8.82
C VAL A 112 -11.51 -4.57 -10.21
N VAL A 113 -10.46 -5.26 -10.66
CA VAL A 113 -10.35 -5.72 -12.06
C VAL A 113 -11.10 -7.03 -12.29
N GLU A 114 -10.96 -8.01 -11.39
CA GLU A 114 -11.58 -9.32 -11.53
C GLU A 114 -12.99 -9.33 -10.94
N TYR A 115 -13.15 -8.84 -9.71
CA TYR A 115 -14.44 -8.88 -9.00
C TYR A 115 -15.33 -7.66 -9.27
N GLY A 116 -14.88 -6.69 -10.07
CA GLY A 116 -15.67 -5.53 -10.47
C GLY A 116 -16.11 -4.62 -9.31
N MET A 117 -15.43 -4.69 -8.17
CA MET A 117 -15.81 -3.92 -6.98
C MET A 117 -15.60 -2.42 -7.21
N SER A 118 -16.42 -1.61 -6.52
CA SER A 118 -16.15 -0.17 -6.42
C SER A 118 -14.79 0.07 -5.74
N LEU A 119 -14.12 1.18 -6.05
CA LEU A 119 -12.78 1.47 -5.53
C LEU A 119 -12.75 1.47 -3.98
N GLN A 120 -13.74 2.11 -3.35
CA GLN A 120 -13.83 2.16 -1.89
C GLN A 120 -14.13 0.77 -1.30
N SER A 121 -15.01 -0.01 -1.93
CA SER A 121 -15.32 -1.38 -1.48
C SER A 121 -14.12 -2.30 -1.62
N ALA A 122 -13.36 -2.20 -2.72
CA ALA A 122 -12.16 -3.00 -2.96
C ALA A 122 -11.07 -2.73 -1.91
N ILE A 123 -10.92 -1.46 -1.50
CA ILE A 123 -10.02 -1.06 -0.42
C ILE A 123 -10.53 -1.54 0.94
N ALA A 124 -11.83 -1.43 1.20
CA ALA A 124 -12.41 -1.82 2.49
C ALA A 124 -12.45 -3.35 2.71
N ALA A 125 -12.41 -4.13 1.63
CA ALA A 125 -12.44 -5.60 1.71
C ALA A 125 -11.36 -6.14 2.67
N PRO A 126 -11.69 -7.14 3.54
CA PRO A 126 -10.71 -7.76 4.43
C PRO A 126 -9.58 -8.43 3.65
N ARG A 127 -8.33 -8.17 4.06
CA ARG A 127 -7.14 -8.71 3.41
C ARG A 127 -6.57 -9.92 4.17
N ILE A 128 -5.78 -10.70 3.47
CA ILE A 128 -4.88 -11.71 4.06
C ILE A 128 -3.45 -11.48 3.58
N TYR A 129 -2.47 -11.96 4.35
CA TYR A 129 -1.05 -11.93 3.99
C TYR A 129 -0.35 -13.19 4.49
N ALA A 130 0.56 -13.73 3.68
CA ALA A 130 1.40 -14.87 4.04
C ALA A 130 2.80 -14.64 3.48
N ASP A 131 3.81 -14.55 4.36
CA ASP A 131 5.23 -14.41 3.96
C ASP A 131 5.90 -15.78 3.80
N VAL A 132 5.70 -16.64 4.80
CA VAL A 132 6.31 -17.96 4.89
C VAL A 132 5.24 -18.95 5.33
N ASP A 133 5.14 -20.06 4.60
CA ASP A 133 4.25 -21.17 4.95
C ASP A 133 4.62 -21.73 6.34
N PRO A 134 3.66 -22.07 7.22
CA PRO A 134 2.19 -22.05 7.01
C PRO A 134 1.49 -20.78 7.50
N SER A 135 2.21 -19.72 7.83
CA SER A 135 1.67 -18.55 8.54
C SER A 135 0.79 -17.66 7.66
N VAL A 136 -0.39 -17.29 8.17
CA VAL A 136 -1.34 -16.40 7.51
C VAL A 136 -1.82 -15.33 8.49
N TYR A 137 -1.61 -14.07 8.13
CA TYR A 137 -2.21 -12.92 8.79
C TYR A 137 -3.54 -12.56 8.13
N TRP A 138 -4.52 -12.17 8.91
CA TRP A 138 -5.86 -11.81 8.42
C TRP A 138 -6.38 -10.55 9.09
N GLU A 139 -7.22 -9.80 8.37
CA GLU A 139 -7.92 -8.62 8.89
C GLU A 139 -9.32 -8.95 9.39
N ASP A 140 -9.85 -8.10 10.26
CA ASP A 140 -11.24 -8.22 10.69
C ASP A 140 -12.21 -8.20 9.49
N GLY A 141 -13.32 -8.93 9.63
CA GLY A 141 -14.25 -9.20 8.54
C GLY A 141 -13.98 -10.49 7.77
N LEU A 142 -12.81 -11.15 7.93
CA LEU A 142 -12.61 -12.49 7.36
C LEU A 142 -13.56 -13.52 8.03
N PRO A 143 -14.48 -14.16 7.27
CA PRO A 143 -15.50 -15.02 7.87
C PRO A 143 -14.91 -16.17 8.68
N LYS A 144 -15.48 -16.45 9.86
CA LYS A 144 -15.05 -17.56 10.74
C LYS A 144 -14.99 -18.90 10.01
N GLY A 145 -15.94 -19.16 9.11
CA GLY A 145 -15.98 -20.37 8.29
C GLY A 145 -14.78 -20.49 7.34
N VAL A 146 -14.33 -19.38 6.75
CA VAL A 146 -13.13 -19.35 5.90
C VAL A 146 -11.88 -19.62 6.73
N ARG A 147 -11.76 -18.96 7.89
CA ARG A 147 -10.64 -19.19 8.84
C ARG A 147 -10.53 -20.66 9.25
N LYS A 148 -11.65 -21.30 9.60
CA LYS A 148 -11.69 -22.74 9.93
C LYS A 148 -11.22 -23.62 8.77
N LYS A 149 -11.66 -23.31 7.54
CA LYS A 149 -11.26 -24.05 6.33
C LYS A 149 -9.77 -23.90 6.02
N LEU A 150 -9.20 -22.70 6.21
CA LEU A 150 -7.76 -22.48 6.04
C LEU A 150 -6.95 -23.28 7.06
N ARG A 151 -7.34 -23.25 8.34
CA ARG A 151 -6.70 -24.08 9.38
C ARG A 151 -6.79 -25.57 9.07
N ALA A 152 -7.93 -26.05 8.59
CA ALA A 152 -8.12 -27.44 8.19
C ALA A 152 -7.24 -27.86 6.98
N ARG A 153 -6.72 -26.89 6.21
CA ARG A 153 -5.79 -27.13 5.09
C ARG A 153 -4.31 -27.03 5.50
N GLY A 154 -4.00 -26.81 6.78
CA GLY A 154 -2.64 -26.74 7.30
C GLY A 154 -2.11 -25.33 7.55
N HIS A 155 -2.87 -24.27 7.24
CA HIS A 155 -2.44 -22.91 7.51
C HIS A 155 -2.54 -22.55 9.00
N THR A 156 -1.54 -21.79 9.48
CA THR A 156 -1.51 -21.25 10.83
C THR A 156 -1.90 -19.78 10.79
N LEU A 157 -3.15 -19.47 11.16
CA LEU A 157 -3.62 -18.10 11.26
C LEU A 157 -3.25 -17.51 12.62
N ASN A 158 -2.85 -16.24 12.66
CA ASN A 158 -2.73 -15.49 13.91
C ASN A 158 -4.07 -15.46 14.68
N ASP A 159 -3.99 -15.36 16.01
CA ASP A 159 -5.17 -15.52 16.88
C ASP A 159 -6.16 -14.37 16.72
N GLU A 160 -5.65 -13.14 16.69
CA GLU A 160 -6.42 -11.91 16.54
C GLU A 160 -6.22 -11.27 15.16
N PRO A 161 -7.21 -10.55 14.63
CA PRO A 161 -7.04 -9.83 13.37
C PRO A 161 -5.96 -8.75 13.51
N THR A 162 -5.23 -8.50 12.43
CA THR A 162 -4.28 -7.39 12.33
C THR A 162 -4.69 -6.45 11.22
N GLN A 163 -4.27 -5.20 11.29
CA GLN A 163 -4.38 -4.27 10.18
C GLN A 163 -3.30 -4.56 9.13
N LEU A 164 -3.67 -4.68 7.86
CA LEU A 164 -2.75 -4.95 6.75
C LEU A 164 -2.75 -3.78 5.76
N GLY A 165 -1.66 -3.04 5.77
CA GLY A 165 -1.42 -1.89 4.90
C GLY A 165 -2.39 -0.73 5.06
N ASN A 166 -2.19 0.28 4.23
CA ASN A 166 -3.09 1.42 4.10
C ASN A 166 -3.09 1.88 2.64
N VAL A 167 -4.20 1.71 1.95
CA VAL A 167 -4.28 1.94 0.51
C VAL A 167 -4.79 3.34 0.21
N GLN A 168 -4.10 4.04 -0.67
CA GLN A 168 -4.67 5.19 -1.36
C GLN A 168 -4.85 4.78 -2.83
N ALA A 169 -5.95 5.19 -3.44
CA ALA A 169 -6.18 4.90 -4.86
C ALA A 169 -6.96 6.00 -5.57
N ILE A 170 -6.70 6.14 -6.86
CA ILE A 170 -7.48 6.98 -7.78
C ILE A 170 -7.83 6.12 -8.99
N ARG A 171 -9.09 6.15 -9.44
CA ARG A 171 -9.55 5.49 -10.67
C ARG A 171 -10.14 6.51 -11.63
N VAL A 172 -9.89 6.32 -12.92
CA VAL A 172 -10.60 7.02 -14.00
C VAL A 172 -11.91 6.27 -14.28
N LEU A 173 -13.03 6.99 -14.19
CA LEU A 173 -14.36 6.47 -14.54
C LEU A 173 -14.61 6.61 -16.04
N ASP A 174 -15.59 5.87 -16.55
CA ASP A 174 -15.95 5.91 -17.98
C ASP A 174 -16.48 7.30 -18.40
N SER A 175 -17.00 8.08 -17.45
CA SER A 175 -17.32 9.51 -17.63
C SER A 175 -16.10 10.41 -17.86
N GLY A 176 -14.90 9.87 -17.71
CA GLY A 176 -13.64 10.58 -17.76
C GLY A 176 -13.28 11.32 -16.46
N THR A 177 -14.14 11.33 -15.44
CA THR A 177 -13.82 11.93 -14.14
C THR A 177 -12.98 11.00 -13.27
N TYR A 178 -12.29 11.56 -12.28
CA TYR A 178 -11.58 10.75 -11.29
C TYR A 178 -12.47 10.40 -10.10
N ARG A 179 -12.24 9.21 -9.55
CA ARG A 179 -12.72 8.80 -8.24
C ARG A 179 -11.51 8.51 -7.37
N GLY A 180 -11.30 9.31 -6.33
CA GLY A 180 -10.35 8.99 -5.25
C GLY A 180 -11.00 8.11 -4.18
N ALA A 181 -10.20 7.31 -3.50
CA ALA A 181 -10.61 6.54 -2.33
C ALA A 181 -9.43 6.43 -1.35
N ALA A 182 -9.73 6.62 -0.07
CA ALA A 182 -8.79 6.47 1.02
C ALA A 182 -9.17 5.27 1.90
N ASP A 183 -8.17 4.55 2.37
CA ASP A 183 -8.35 3.42 3.27
C ASP A 183 -8.68 3.89 4.69
N GLY A 184 -9.89 3.58 5.14
CA GLY A 184 -10.43 3.97 6.45
C GLY A 184 -9.74 3.32 7.67
N ARG A 185 -8.73 2.47 7.43
CA ARG A 185 -7.81 1.98 8.46
C ARG A 185 -6.88 3.07 9.01
N ARG A 186 -6.78 4.22 8.34
CA ARG A 186 -6.08 5.43 8.80
C ARG A 186 -6.89 6.67 8.44
N ASN A 187 -6.40 7.84 8.85
CA ASN A 187 -7.09 9.13 8.68
C ASN A 187 -6.86 9.78 7.30
N GLY A 188 -6.71 8.96 6.25
CA GLY A 188 -6.54 9.47 4.88
C GLY A 188 -7.77 10.24 4.38
N ALA A 189 -7.55 11.24 3.55
CA ALA A 189 -8.61 12.08 2.99
C ALA A 189 -8.50 12.18 1.47
N VAL A 190 -9.64 12.36 0.80
CA VAL A 190 -9.72 12.57 -0.65
C VAL A 190 -10.25 13.98 -0.89
N TYR A 191 -9.49 14.83 -1.58
CA TYR A 191 -9.93 16.19 -1.92
C TYR A 191 -10.22 16.31 -3.41
N ASP A 192 -11.44 16.62 -3.85
CA ASP A 192 -11.64 17.04 -5.24
C ASP A 192 -11.31 18.53 -5.39
N GLY A 193 -10.68 18.91 -6.50
CA GLY A 193 -10.30 20.30 -6.77
C GLY A 193 -11.19 20.97 -7.81
N SER A 194 -12.43 20.51 -7.94
CA SER A 194 -13.50 21.28 -8.58
C SER A 194 -14.05 22.27 -7.56
N GLU A 195 -13.61 23.53 -7.65
CA GLU A 195 -14.36 24.67 -7.12
C GLU A 195 -15.48 25.07 -8.09
#